data_AF-A0AB38BAU6-F1
#
_entry.id   AF-A0AB38BAU6-F1
#
_cell.length_a   1.000
_cell.length_b   1.000
_cell.length_c   1.000
_cell.angle_alpha   90.00
_cell.angle_beta   90.00
_cell.angle_gamma   90.00
#
_symmetry.space_group_name_H-M   'P 1'
#
loop_
_entity.id
_entity.type
_entity.pdbx_description
1 polymer ?
#
loop_
_entity_poly.entity_id
_entity_poly.type
_entity_poly.pdbx_seq_one_letter_code
_entity_poly.pdbx_strand_id
1 'polypeptide(L)'
;MFGSGLFEQARFAESASFAGAEFRGPASFQGTRFEGAADFGSVPFRHGAWFKGARFAGPADFGGAHISDDAGFADTWFGGTAWFGGVRTEGRLWLEQARFAEDAVFLRGVFGADWVGPLTCDGTLSLAEAEFRSPLRLALAASRVDARAARCEGPVALSVRYAAIDLTGAVLLHPCRISTDLVTELRQPAAARAEYGWSWTRPNLNSPFPWASGSPGSGSRSPCGSF
;
A
#
# COMPACT_ATOMS: atom_id res chain seq x y z
N MET A 1 -17.40 23.86 5.21
CA MET A 1 -18.51 23.10 5.81
C MET A 1 -19.38 22.59 4.68
N PHE A 2 -19.47 21.28 4.51
CA PHE A 2 -20.17 20.66 3.38
C PHE A 2 -21.38 19.87 3.88
N GLY A 3 -22.53 20.07 3.22
CA GLY A 3 -23.74 19.27 3.43
C GLY A 3 -23.48 17.83 3.01
N SER A 4 -23.34 17.58 1.71
CA SER A 4 -22.74 16.37 1.13
C SER A 4 -21.50 16.77 0.31
N GLY A 5 -20.50 15.90 0.25
CA GLY A 5 -19.29 16.13 -0.54
C GLY A 5 -19.22 15.13 -1.70
N LEU A 6 -19.58 15.54 -2.91
CA LEU A 6 -19.54 14.66 -4.09
C LEU A 6 -18.40 15.10 -5.01
N PHE A 7 -17.34 14.30 -5.07
CA PHE A 7 -16.15 14.53 -5.89
C PHE A 7 -15.86 13.34 -6.82
N GLU A 8 -16.92 12.67 -7.26
CA GLU A 8 -16.82 11.45 -8.07
C GLU A 8 -16.10 11.70 -9.40
N GLN A 9 -15.14 10.82 -9.72
CA GLN A 9 -14.31 10.88 -10.91
C GLN A 9 -13.53 12.20 -11.08
N ALA A 10 -13.45 13.03 -10.04
CA ALA A 10 -12.70 14.27 -10.09
C ALA A 10 -11.20 13.99 -10.27
N ARG A 11 -10.49 14.96 -10.83
CA ARG A 11 -9.03 14.91 -10.99
C ARG A 11 -8.41 16.13 -10.33
N PHE A 12 -7.55 15.87 -9.36
CA PHE A 12 -6.69 16.89 -8.74
C PHE A 12 -5.28 16.70 -9.27
N ALA A 13 -4.85 17.58 -10.17
CA ALA A 13 -3.53 17.51 -10.80
C ALA A 13 -2.40 17.93 -9.84
N GLU A 14 -2.70 18.85 -8.94
CA GLU A 14 -1.81 19.31 -7.87
C GLU A 14 -2.27 18.76 -6.51
N SER A 15 -1.59 19.19 -5.44
CA SER A 15 -1.98 18.83 -4.08
C SER A 15 -3.39 19.35 -3.74
N ALA A 16 -4.21 18.51 -3.14
CA ALA A 16 -5.56 18.84 -2.70
C ALA A 16 -5.63 18.73 -1.17
N SER A 17 -6.00 19.82 -0.49
CA SER A 17 -6.23 19.80 0.95
C SER A 17 -7.70 20.01 1.26
N PHE A 18 -8.21 19.11 2.08
CA PHE A 18 -9.50 19.13 2.74
C PHE A 18 -9.33 19.28 4.26
N ALA A 19 -8.12 19.57 4.76
CA ALA A 19 -7.90 19.80 6.18
C ALA A 19 -8.82 20.92 6.70
N GLY A 20 -9.49 20.65 7.82
CA GLY A 20 -10.50 21.56 8.39
C GLY A 20 -11.86 21.57 7.67
N ALA A 21 -12.04 20.76 6.62
CA ALA A 21 -13.38 20.50 6.10
C ALA A 21 -14.19 19.70 7.12
N GLU A 22 -15.51 19.93 7.14
CA GLU A 22 -16.47 19.09 7.88
C GLU A 22 -17.51 18.61 6.87
N PHE A 23 -17.66 17.28 6.78
CA PHE A 23 -18.69 16.64 5.95
C PHE A 23 -19.83 16.18 6.86
N ARG A 24 -20.94 16.91 6.81
CA ARG A 24 -22.15 16.64 7.62
C ARG A 24 -23.13 15.66 7.00
N GLY A 25 -22.80 15.15 5.83
CA GLY A 25 -23.54 14.16 5.07
C GLY A 25 -22.53 13.26 4.37
N PRO A 26 -22.99 12.31 3.54
CA PRO A 26 -22.11 11.37 2.88
C PRO A 26 -21.06 12.09 2.03
N ALA A 27 -19.81 11.65 2.15
CA ALA A 27 -18.71 12.11 1.29
C ALA A 27 -18.33 11.00 0.31
N SER A 28 -18.37 11.30 -0.99
CA SER A 28 -18.02 10.38 -2.09
C SER A 28 -16.88 10.96 -2.91
N PHE A 29 -15.80 10.21 -2.99
CA PHE A 29 -14.61 10.43 -3.81
C PHE A 29 -14.37 9.21 -4.71
N GLN A 30 -15.46 8.59 -5.18
CA GLN A 30 -15.37 7.36 -5.96
C GLN A 30 -14.70 7.63 -7.31
N GLY A 31 -13.71 6.80 -7.65
CA GLY A 31 -12.93 6.95 -8.89
C GLY A 31 -12.12 8.24 -9.00
N THR A 32 -12.02 9.04 -7.93
CA THR A 32 -11.26 10.29 -7.93
C THR A 32 -9.76 10.00 -8.08
N ARG A 33 -9.07 10.85 -8.84
CA ARG A 33 -7.62 10.77 -9.02
C ARG A 33 -6.93 11.98 -8.38
N PHE A 34 -6.10 11.71 -7.39
CA PHE A 34 -5.19 12.67 -6.78
C PHE A 34 -3.79 12.42 -7.34
N GLU A 35 -3.30 13.33 -8.19
CA GLU A 35 -1.97 13.23 -8.78
C GLU A 35 -0.90 13.83 -7.86
N GLY A 36 -1.26 14.88 -7.09
CA GLY A 36 -0.46 15.41 -5.99
C GLY A 36 -0.79 14.79 -4.63
N ALA A 37 -0.31 15.42 -3.55
CA ALA A 37 -0.63 15.01 -2.18
C ALA A 37 -2.11 15.28 -1.87
N ALA A 38 -2.76 14.37 -1.15
CA ALA A 38 -4.15 14.53 -0.72
C ALA A 38 -4.22 14.57 0.81
N ASP A 39 -4.77 15.64 1.36
CA ASP A 39 -4.81 15.87 2.80
C ASP A 39 -6.27 15.91 3.29
N PHE A 40 -6.63 14.90 4.08
CA PHE A 40 -7.89 14.72 4.82
C PHE A 40 -7.62 14.67 6.33
N GLY A 41 -6.51 15.25 6.79
CA GLY A 41 -6.12 15.26 8.19
C GLY A 41 -7.18 15.89 9.08
N SER A 42 -7.51 15.19 10.17
CA SER A 42 -8.47 15.63 11.20
C SER A 42 -9.86 15.99 10.65
N VAL A 43 -10.24 15.46 9.49
CA VAL A 43 -11.56 15.72 8.88
C VAL A 43 -12.64 14.87 9.57
N PRO A 44 -13.71 15.49 10.11
CA PRO A 44 -14.89 14.77 10.54
C PRO A 44 -15.81 14.41 9.35
N PHE A 45 -16.03 13.12 9.17
CA PHE A 45 -17.02 12.52 8.27
C PHE A 45 -18.19 11.97 9.08
N ARG A 46 -19.33 12.68 9.08
CA ARG A 46 -20.48 12.35 9.95
C ARG A 46 -21.33 11.17 9.45
N HIS A 47 -21.34 10.91 8.14
CA HIS A 47 -22.19 9.88 7.50
C HIS A 47 -21.39 9.03 6.50
N GLY A 48 -20.15 8.69 6.87
CA GLY A 48 -19.27 7.83 6.09
C GLY A 48 -18.51 8.56 4.98
N ALA A 49 -17.48 7.88 4.49
CA ALA A 49 -16.59 8.39 3.46
C ALA A 49 -16.24 7.28 2.46
N TRP A 50 -16.49 7.51 1.18
CA TRP A 50 -16.39 6.49 0.13
C TRP A 50 -15.36 6.89 -0.92
N PHE A 51 -14.24 6.19 -0.94
CA PHE A 51 -13.13 6.36 -1.87
C PHE A 51 -13.03 5.21 -2.88
N LYS A 52 -14.10 4.44 -3.10
CA LYS A 52 -14.05 3.25 -3.96
C LYS A 52 -13.41 3.53 -5.32
N GLY A 53 -12.39 2.77 -5.70
CA GLY A 53 -11.67 2.93 -6.96
C GLY A 53 -10.85 4.22 -7.10
N ALA A 54 -10.70 5.00 -6.02
CA ALA A 54 -9.87 6.21 -6.03
C ALA A 54 -8.39 5.87 -6.18
N ARG A 55 -7.63 6.82 -6.74
CA ARG A 55 -6.19 6.70 -7.00
C ARG A 55 -5.45 7.87 -6.37
N PHE A 56 -4.57 7.57 -5.43
CA PHE A 56 -3.68 8.52 -4.79
C PHE A 56 -2.27 8.27 -5.31
N ALA A 57 -1.82 9.05 -6.30
CA ALA A 57 -0.47 8.89 -6.85
C ALA A 57 0.60 9.47 -5.92
N GLY A 58 0.28 10.55 -5.22
CA GLY A 58 1.10 11.12 -4.16
C GLY A 58 0.73 10.59 -2.77
N PRO A 59 1.36 11.14 -1.70
CA PRO A 59 1.01 10.82 -0.32
C PRO A 59 -0.45 11.17 -0.01
N ALA A 60 -1.10 10.34 0.80
CA ALA A 60 -2.47 10.58 1.25
C ALA A 60 -2.51 10.59 2.77
N ASP A 61 -2.98 11.70 3.36
CA ASP A 61 -3.09 11.88 4.79
C ASP A 61 -4.56 11.84 5.24
N PHE A 62 -4.88 10.91 6.11
CA PHE A 62 -6.16 10.75 6.82
C PHE A 62 -5.94 10.80 8.34
N GLY A 63 -4.78 11.27 8.79
CA GLY A 63 -4.36 11.26 10.19
C GLY A 63 -5.34 12.03 11.07
N GLY A 64 -5.81 11.40 12.15
CA GLY A 64 -6.78 11.97 13.08
C GLY A 64 -8.19 12.15 12.50
N ALA A 65 -8.48 11.70 11.28
CA ALA A 65 -9.82 11.77 10.72
C ALA A 65 -10.82 10.98 11.57
N HIS A 66 -12.04 11.50 11.68
CA HIS A 66 -13.09 10.90 12.49
C HIS A 66 -14.26 10.50 11.60
N ILE A 67 -14.47 9.20 11.42
CA ILE A 67 -15.52 8.65 10.58
C ILE A 67 -16.56 8.00 11.48
N SER A 68 -17.70 8.67 11.64
CA SER A 68 -18.78 8.21 12.53
C SER A 68 -19.65 7.09 11.93
N ASP A 69 -19.35 6.66 10.70
CA ASP A 69 -20.06 5.59 10.00
C ASP A 69 -19.04 4.75 9.20
N ASP A 70 -19.50 3.95 8.23
CA ASP A 70 -18.66 3.13 7.37
C ASP A 70 -17.68 3.98 6.52
N ALA A 71 -16.45 3.47 6.38
CA ALA A 71 -15.39 4.04 5.55
C ALA A 71 -15.02 3.05 4.44
N GLY A 72 -15.12 3.47 3.19
CA GLY A 72 -14.89 2.60 2.05
C GLY A 72 -13.69 2.97 1.22
N PHE A 73 -12.71 2.07 1.15
CA PHE A 73 -11.49 2.16 0.33
C PHE A 73 -11.37 0.96 -0.61
N ALA A 74 -12.48 0.29 -0.94
CA ALA A 74 -12.47 -0.85 -1.85
C ALA A 74 -11.88 -0.46 -3.22
N ASP A 75 -11.05 -1.33 -3.80
CA ASP A 75 -10.37 -1.11 -5.09
C ASP A 75 -9.51 0.17 -5.16
N THR A 76 -9.15 0.77 -4.02
CA THR A 76 -8.28 1.96 -4.01
C THR A 76 -6.83 1.60 -4.26
N TRP A 77 -6.10 2.53 -4.88
CA TRP A 77 -4.66 2.44 -5.04
C TRP A 77 -3.98 3.65 -4.42
N PHE A 78 -3.06 3.39 -3.48
CA PHE A 78 -2.16 4.34 -2.87
C PHE A 78 -0.76 4.10 -3.45
N GLY A 79 -0.33 5.00 -4.34
CA GLY A 79 0.98 4.99 -4.97
C GLY A 79 2.07 5.56 -4.07
N GLY A 80 1.74 6.52 -3.22
CA GLY A 80 2.60 7.02 -2.15
C GLY A 80 2.20 6.49 -0.78
N THR A 81 2.95 6.91 0.24
CA THR A 81 2.67 6.57 1.64
C THR A 81 1.27 7.05 2.06
N ALA A 82 0.50 6.16 2.69
CA ALA A 82 -0.84 6.45 3.18
C ALA A 82 -0.85 6.53 4.72
N TRP A 83 -1.16 7.71 5.25
CA TRP A 83 -1.17 7.99 6.68
C TRP A 83 -2.60 7.94 7.21
N PHE A 84 -2.87 7.04 8.14
CA PHE A 84 -4.12 6.89 8.88
C PHE A 84 -3.88 6.99 10.40
N GLY A 85 -2.78 7.62 10.80
CA GLY A 85 -2.38 7.69 12.21
C GLY A 85 -3.44 8.40 13.06
N GLY A 86 -3.92 7.77 14.13
CA GLY A 86 -4.95 8.32 15.00
C GLY A 86 -6.35 8.39 14.39
N VAL A 87 -6.58 7.76 13.23
CA VAL A 87 -7.92 7.67 12.62
C VAL A 87 -8.89 6.99 13.60
N ARG A 88 -10.14 7.43 13.61
CA ARG A 88 -11.20 6.80 14.40
C ARG A 88 -12.35 6.43 13.49
N THR A 89 -12.74 5.16 13.50
CA THR A 89 -13.91 4.67 12.75
C THR A 89 -14.91 4.05 13.73
N GLU A 90 -16.15 4.52 13.69
CA GLU A 90 -17.26 3.88 14.41
C GLU A 90 -17.86 2.74 13.58
N GLY A 91 -17.93 2.94 12.25
CA GLY A 91 -18.37 1.93 11.28
C GLY A 91 -17.23 1.07 10.73
N ARG A 92 -17.61 0.21 9.79
CA ARG A 92 -16.74 -0.76 9.13
C ARG A 92 -15.74 -0.07 8.22
N LEU A 93 -14.52 -0.58 8.21
CA LEU A 93 -13.47 -0.13 7.30
C LEU A 93 -13.31 -1.15 6.17
N TRP A 94 -13.75 -0.78 4.97
CA TRP A 94 -13.66 -1.63 3.80
C TRP A 94 -12.37 -1.35 3.03
N LEU A 95 -11.47 -2.33 3.01
CA LEU A 95 -10.18 -2.27 2.31
C LEU A 95 -10.05 -3.41 1.30
N GLU A 96 -11.17 -3.96 0.84
CA GLU A 96 -11.18 -5.03 -0.16
C GLU A 96 -10.46 -4.60 -1.44
N GLN A 97 -9.46 -5.38 -1.84
CA GLN A 97 -8.61 -5.10 -3.00
C GLN A 97 -7.85 -3.75 -2.93
N ALA A 98 -7.80 -3.11 -1.76
CA ALA A 98 -7.00 -1.91 -1.56
C ALA A 98 -5.51 -2.27 -1.69
N ARG A 99 -4.77 -1.42 -2.40
CA ARG A 99 -3.35 -1.62 -2.66
C ARG A 99 -2.53 -0.43 -2.19
N PHE A 100 -1.55 -0.69 -1.34
CA PHE A 100 -0.56 0.27 -0.89
C PHE A 100 0.78 -0.10 -1.54
N ALA A 101 1.31 0.78 -2.39
CA ALA A 101 2.60 0.59 -3.06
C ALA A 101 3.79 0.94 -2.15
N GLU A 102 3.55 1.73 -1.12
CA GLU A 102 4.52 2.09 -0.08
C GLU A 102 3.98 1.69 1.30
N ASP A 103 4.34 2.44 2.34
CA ASP A 103 3.91 2.22 3.71
C ASP A 103 2.45 2.66 3.92
N ALA A 104 1.75 1.90 4.78
CA ALA A 104 0.41 2.21 5.25
C ALA A 104 0.42 2.29 6.78
N VAL A 105 0.21 3.50 7.32
CA VAL A 105 0.47 3.81 8.73
C VAL A 105 -0.85 4.06 9.47
N PHE A 106 -1.34 3.07 10.22
CA PHE A 106 -2.52 3.14 11.09
C PHE A 106 -2.16 3.30 12.58
N LEU A 107 -1.00 3.90 12.87
CA LEU A 107 -0.49 4.15 14.22
C LEU A 107 -1.55 4.78 15.12
N ARG A 108 -1.84 4.20 16.29
CA ARG A 108 -2.82 4.72 17.28
C ARG A 108 -4.25 4.91 16.74
N GLY A 109 -4.60 4.24 15.64
CA GLY A 109 -5.96 4.22 15.12
C GLY A 109 -6.92 3.48 16.05
N VAL A 110 -8.19 3.89 16.09
CA VAL A 110 -9.25 3.22 16.88
C VAL A 110 -10.34 2.74 15.93
N PHE A 111 -10.55 1.43 15.90
CA PHE A 111 -11.51 0.77 15.01
C PHE A 111 -12.62 0.15 15.85
N GLY A 112 -13.81 0.74 15.77
CA GLY A 112 -14.99 0.34 16.52
C GLY A 112 -15.75 -0.85 15.94
N ALA A 113 -15.60 -1.11 14.65
CA ALA A 113 -16.33 -2.15 13.92
C ALA A 113 -15.40 -2.98 13.01
N ASP A 114 -15.98 -3.85 12.19
CA ASP A 114 -15.23 -4.83 11.41
C ASP A 114 -14.28 -4.17 10.40
N TRP A 115 -13.06 -4.69 10.36
CA TRP A 115 -12.10 -4.43 9.30
C TRP A 115 -12.29 -5.48 8.20
N VAL A 116 -12.61 -5.03 6.98
CA VAL A 116 -12.93 -5.91 5.85
C VAL A 116 -11.76 -5.90 4.85
N GLY A 117 -11.02 -7.01 4.80
CA GLY A 117 -10.01 -7.28 3.78
C GLY A 117 -10.55 -8.14 2.63
N PRO A 118 -9.72 -8.49 1.63
CA PRO A 118 -8.26 -8.50 1.72
C PRO A 118 -7.57 -7.25 1.15
N LEU A 119 -6.35 -6.95 1.62
CA LEU A 119 -5.53 -5.84 1.11
C LEU A 119 -4.08 -6.26 0.81
N THR A 120 -3.38 -5.48 -0.01
CA THR A 120 -1.95 -5.68 -0.27
C THR A 120 -1.15 -4.44 0.08
N CYS A 121 0.00 -4.60 0.75
CA CYS A 121 0.89 -3.52 1.13
C CYS A 121 2.34 -3.87 0.78
N ASP A 122 2.92 -3.20 -0.19
CA ASP A 122 4.27 -3.52 -0.66
C ASP A 122 5.34 -3.08 0.35
N GLY A 123 5.06 -2.03 1.13
CA GLY A 123 5.89 -1.57 2.23
C GLY A 123 5.53 -2.21 3.57
N THR A 124 5.55 -1.37 4.61
CA THR A 124 5.20 -1.71 5.98
C THR A 124 3.76 -1.31 6.27
N LEU A 125 2.96 -2.27 6.73
CA LEU A 125 1.67 -1.99 7.36
C LEU A 125 1.89 -1.79 8.86
N SER A 126 1.86 -0.55 9.33
CA SER A 126 1.97 -0.25 10.76
C SER A 126 0.59 -0.14 11.39
N LEU A 127 0.33 -0.99 12.36
CA LEU A 127 -0.81 -1.03 13.28
C LEU A 127 -0.34 -0.78 14.71
N ALA A 128 0.82 -0.14 14.89
CA ALA A 128 1.40 0.08 16.20
C ALA A 128 0.44 0.89 17.08
N GLU A 129 0.26 0.47 18.34
CA GLU A 129 -0.65 1.08 19.30
C GLU A 129 -2.12 1.22 18.82
N ALA A 130 -2.52 0.50 17.77
CA ALA A 130 -3.89 0.53 17.26
C ALA A 130 -4.84 -0.23 18.20
N GLU A 131 -6.05 0.27 18.37
CA GLU A 131 -7.10 -0.34 19.19
C GLU A 131 -8.22 -0.90 18.29
N PHE A 132 -8.46 -2.20 18.40
CA PHE A 132 -9.56 -2.89 17.73
C PHE A 132 -10.59 -3.30 18.78
N ARG A 133 -11.75 -2.64 18.78
CA ARG A 133 -12.86 -2.93 19.72
C ARG A 133 -13.79 -4.03 19.21
N SER A 134 -13.62 -4.41 17.96
CA SER A 134 -14.35 -5.44 17.23
C SER A 134 -13.44 -6.63 16.89
N PRO A 135 -14.00 -7.76 16.44
CA PRO A 135 -13.21 -8.86 15.90
C PRO A 135 -12.38 -8.43 14.68
N LEU A 136 -11.07 -8.66 14.72
CA LEU A 136 -10.17 -8.35 13.61
C LEU A 136 -10.05 -9.57 12.69
N ARG A 137 -10.72 -9.53 11.53
CA ARG A 137 -10.62 -10.55 10.48
C ARG A 137 -9.95 -9.96 9.25
N LEU A 138 -8.65 -10.15 9.12
CA LEU A 138 -7.88 -9.52 8.06
C LEU A 138 -7.04 -10.53 7.29
N ALA A 139 -7.30 -10.60 5.99
CA ALA A 139 -6.40 -11.22 5.02
C ALA A 139 -5.54 -10.14 4.38
N LEU A 140 -4.21 -10.30 4.42
CA LEU A 140 -3.29 -9.32 3.85
C LEU A 140 -2.03 -9.97 3.27
N ALA A 141 -1.49 -9.34 2.22
CA ALA A 141 -0.14 -9.63 1.75
C ALA A 141 0.71 -8.39 1.97
N ALA A 142 1.80 -8.51 2.73
CA ALA A 142 2.69 -7.39 2.98
C ALA A 142 4.16 -7.81 3.12
N SER A 143 5.08 -6.84 3.04
CA SER A 143 6.49 -7.11 3.34
C SER A 143 6.75 -7.14 4.84
N ARG A 144 6.09 -6.24 5.60
CA ARG A 144 6.16 -6.20 7.06
C ARG A 144 4.83 -5.75 7.65
N VAL A 145 4.44 -6.38 8.76
CA VAL A 145 3.33 -5.93 9.61
C VAL A 145 3.90 -5.58 10.97
N ASP A 146 3.78 -4.32 11.36
CA ASP A 146 4.16 -3.83 12.69
C ASP A 146 2.90 -3.65 13.52
N ALA A 147 2.61 -4.58 14.42
CA ALA A 147 1.46 -4.52 15.33
C ALA A 147 1.92 -4.39 16.79
N ARG A 148 3.04 -3.68 17.02
CA ARG A 148 3.58 -3.45 18.37
C ARG A 148 2.59 -2.67 19.23
N ALA A 149 2.41 -3.12 20.47
CA ALA A 149 1.46 -2.53 21.41
C ALA A 149 0.01 -2.42 20.88
N ALA A 150 -0.34 -3.13 19.80
CA ALA A 150 -1.71 -3.18 19.31
C ALA A 150 -2.61 -3.87 20.35
N ARG A 151 -3.83 -3.38 20.51
CA ARG A 151 -4.80 -3.91 21.47
C ARG A 151 -6.04 -4.39 20.74
N CYS A 152 -6.34 -5.68 20.91
CA CYS A 152 -7.52 -6.30 20.32
C CYS A 152 -8.47 -6.77 21.43
N GLU A 153 -9.65 -6.15 21.48
CA GLU A 153 -10.73 -6.50 22.42
C GLU A 153 -11.70 -7.54 21.84
N GLY A 154 -11.55 -7.94 20.59
CA GLY A 154 -12.28 -9.05 19.97
C GLY A 154 -11.37 -10.19 19.50
N PRO A 155 -11.93 -11.32 19.02
CA PRO A 155 -11.19 -12.39 18.39
C PRO A 155 -10.36 -11.89 17.20
N VAL A 156 -9.14 -12.41 17.07
CA VAL A 156 -8.22 -12.03 16.01
C VAL A 156 -8.01 -13.21 15.06
N ALA A 157 -8.27 -12.99 13.78
CA ALA A 157 -7.97 -13.92 12.71
C ALA A 157 -7.20 -13.18 11.60
N LEU A 158 -5.90 -13.37 11.59
CA LEU A 158 -4.99 -12.80 10.60
C LEU A 158 -4.54 -13.89 9.63
N SER A 159 -4.82 -13.69 8.35
CA SER A 159 -4.22 -14.47 7.26
C SER A 159 -3.18 -13.59 6.57
N VAL A 160 -1.91 -13.89 6.77
CA VAL A 160 -0.80 -13.03 6.34
C VAL A 160 0.11 -13.77 5.37
N ARG A 161 0.55 -13.06 4.33
CA ARG A 161 1.48 -13.59 3.31
C ARG A 161 2.69 -12.70 3.15
N TYR A 162 3.85 -13.35 2.99
CA TYR A 162 5.16 -12.75 2.72
C TYR A 162 5.72 -11.83 3.82
N ALA A 163 4.93 -11.55 4.87
CA ALA A 163 5.29 -10.55 5.85
C ALA A 163 6.00 -11.13 7.07
N ALA A 164 7.02 -10.42 7.56
CA ALA A 164 7.41 -10.51 8.96
C ALA A 164 6.39 -9.76 9.82
N ILE A 165 5.93 -10.35 10.93
CA ILE A 165 4.98 -9.72 11.86
C ILE A 165 5.69 -9.44 13.18
N ASP A 166 5.64 -8.19 13.63
CA ASP A 166 6.11 -7.75 14.94
C ASP A 166 4.90 -7.53 15.88
N LEU A 167 4.81 -8.32 16.94
CA LEU A 167 3.73 -8.25 17.95
C LEU A 167 4.27 -7.80 19.32
N THR A 168 5.43 -7.16 19.36
CA THR A 168 6.06 -6.78 20.63
C THR A 168 5.13 -5.89 21.46
N GLY A 169 4.78 -6.34 22.67
CA GLY A 169 3.89 -5.62 23.57
C GLY A 169 2.40 -5.61 23.17
N ALA A 170 2.00 -6.34 22.12
CA ALA A 170 0.60 -6.44 21.73
C ALA A 170 -0.25 -7.16 22.80
N VAL A 171 -1.47 -6.68 23.00
CA VAL A 171 -2.43 -7.24 23.97
C VAL A 171 -3.60 -7.86 23.21
N LEU A 172 -3.69 -9.19 23.28
CA LEU A 172 -4.74 -9.98 22.63
C LEU A 172 -5.60 -10.62 23.71
N LEU A 173 -6.80 -10.06 23.94
CA LEU A 173 -7.67 -10.49 25.05
C LEU A 173 -8.53 -11.72 24.74
N HIS A 174 -8.60 -12.10 23.46
CA HIS A 174 -9.46 -13.15 22.94
C HIS A 174 -8.65 -14.11 22.06
N PRO A 175 -9.23 -15.26 21.65
CA PRO A 175 -8.54 -16.20 20.79
C PRO A 175 -7.93 -15.53 19.55
N CYS A 176 -6.66 -15.83 19.32
CA CYS A 176 -5.89 -15.33 18.19
C CYS A 176 -5.49 -16.49 17.29
N ARG A 177 -5.81 -16.36 16.00
CA ARG A 177 -5.33 -17.22 14.92
C ARG A 177 -4.50 -16.37 13.98
N ILE A 178 -3.27 -16.81 13.75
CA ILE A 178 -2.41 -16.33 12.68
C ILE A 178 -2.21 -17.50 11.73
N SER A 179 -2.57 -17.33 10.47
CA SER A 179 -2.36 -18.35 9.44
C SER A 179 -1.71 -17.76 8.19
N THR A 180 -1.13 -18.63 7.37
CA THR A 180 -0.53 -18.29 6.07
C THR A 180 -1.38 -18.83 4.90
N ASP A 181 -2.53 -19.42 5.22
CA ASP A 181 -3.37 -20.17 4.29
C ASP A 181 -4.05 -19.23 3.28
N LEU A 182 -4.14 -19.64 2.01
CA LEU A 182 -4.79 -18.90 0.93
C LEU A 182 -6.26 -18.62 1.30
N VAL A 183 -6.62 -17.36 1.59
CA VAL A 183 -7.99 -16.87 1.38
C VAL A 183 -7.97 -16.13 0.04
N THR A 184 -7.99 -16.91 -1.04
CA THR A 184 -8.03 -16.41 -2.43
C THR A 184 -6.73 -15.70 -2.87
N GLU A 185 -6.40 -15.79 -4.16
CA GLU A 185 -5.13 -15.30 -4.73
C GLU A 185 -4.89 -13.80 -4.52
N LEU A 186 -4.29 -13.41 -3.39
CA LEU A 186 -3.72 -12.07 -3.24
C LEU A 186 -2.44 -12.01 -4.10
N ARG A 187 -2.46 -11.14 -5.11
CA ARG A 187 -1.32 -10.87 -5.98
C ARG A 187 -0.14 -10.38 -5.13
N GLN A 188 1.06 -10.88 -5.42
CA GLN A 188 2.29 -10.57 -4.67
C GLN A 188 2.54 -9.05 -4.58
N PRO A 189 3.01 -8.55 -3.42
CA PRO A 189 3.51 -7.19 -3.33
C PRO A 189 4.72 -6.97 -4.25
N ALA A 190 4.82 -5.80 -4.90
CA ALA A 190 5.73 -5.56 -6.03
C ALA A 190 7.23 -5.43 -5.67
N ALA A 191 7.65 -5.75 -4.45
CA ALA A 191 9.03 -5.57 -4.01
C ALA A 191 9.95 -6.75 -4.37
N ALA A 192 10.18 -6.98 -5.66
CA ALA A 192 11.39 -7.63 -6.19
C ALA A 192 11.52 -7.46 -7.72
N ARG A 193 11.40 -6.24 -8.22
CA ARG A 193 11.88 -5.93 -9.59
C ARG A 193 12.46 -4.52 -9.66
N ALA A 194 13.48 -4.29 -8.85
CA ALA A 194 14.54 -3.37 -9.25
C ALA A 194 15.31 -4.03 -10.40
N GLU A 195 14.86 -3.86 -11.63
CA GLU A 195 15.69 -3.99 -12.83
C GLU A 195 15.67 -2.64 -13.57
N TYR A 196 16.72 -1.86 -13.30
CA TYR A 196 17.19 -0.75 -14.10
C TYR A 196 17.55 -1.22 -15.51
N GLY A 197 16.69 -1.02 -16.52
CA GLY A 197 16.99 -1.40 -17.92
C GLY A 197 17.23 -2.92 -18.02
N TRP A 198 17.17 -3.63 -19.14
CA TRP A 198 17.46 -3.36 -20.54
C TRP A 198 16.64 -4.42 -21.30
N SER A 199 16.25 -4.13 -22.53
CA SER A 199 15.52 -5.07 -23.39
C SER A 199 16.31 -6.36 -23.61
N TRP A 200 15.78 -7.51 -23.20
CA TRP A 200 16.25 -8.80 -23.66
C TRP A 200 15.39 -9.28 -24.82
N THR A 201 15.78 -8.90 -26.04
CA THR A 201 15.57 -9.74 -27.21
C THR A 201 16.32 -11.04 -26.99
N ARG A 202 15.64 -12.19 -27.14
CA ARG A 202 16.21 -13.52 -26.96
C ARG A 202 17.45 -13.69 -27.86
N PRO A 203 18.63 -14.07 -27.33
CA PRO A 203 19.73 -14.49 -28.19
C PRO A 203 19.40 -15.88 -28.74
N ASN A 204 19.45 -16.00 -30.06
CA ASN A 204 19.20 -17.23 -30.80
C ASN A 204 20.42 -18.17 -30.63
N LEU A 205 20.20 -19.34 -30.05
CA LEU A 205 21.19 -20.42 -29.88
C LEU A 205 21.41 -21.15 -31.21
N ASN A 206 21.97 -20.48 -32.23
CA ASN A 206 22.57 -21.18 -33.36
C ASN A 206 23.41 -20.26 -34.27
N SER A 207 24.70 -20.05 -33.95
CA SER A 207 25.80 -19.84 -34.94
C SER A 207 27.16 -19.63 -34.24
N PRO A 208 28.29 -19.99 -34.89
CA PRO A 208 29.56 -20.26 -34.22
C PRO A 208 30.40 -19.00 -33.97
N PHE A 209 31.09 -18.95 -32.83
CA PHE A 209 32.08 -17.92 -32.49
C PHE A 209 33.38 -18.11 -33.29
N PRO A 210 34.00 -17.01 -33.80
CA PRO A 210 35.40 -17.02 -34.15
C PRO A 210 36.16 -15.94 -33.35
N TRP A 211 36.72 -16.27 -32.19
CA TRP A 211 38.05 -15.80 -31.75
C TRP A 211 38.38 -16.23 -30.30
N ALA A 212 39.07 -17.36 -30.18
CA ALA A 212 40.20 -17.54 -29.26
C ALA A 212 41.42 -17.63 -30.21
N SER A 213 42.61 -17.11 -29.95
CA SER A 213 43.28 -16.69 -28.73
C SER A 213 44.65 -16.09 -29.14
N GLY A 214 45.23 -15.24 -28.27
CA GLY A 214 46.67 -15.26 -28.01
C GLY A 214 47.61 -14.43 -28.90
N SER A 215 48.12 -13.32 -28.35
CA SER A 215 49.51 -12.87 -28.52
C SER A 215 50.48 -13.94 -27.96
N PRO A 216 51.82 -13.97 -28.23
CA PRO A 216 52.72 -12.84 -28.57
C PRO A 216 53.91 -13.17 -29.54
N GLY A 217 54.71 -12.15 -29.88
CA GLY A 217 56.16 -12.34 -30.08
C GLY A 217 56.79 -12.00 -31.45
N SER A 218 57.64 -10.97 -31.41
CA SER A 218 58.92 -10.79 -32.15
C SER A 218 58.99 -10.78 -33.69
N GLY A 219 59.54 -9.68 -34.22
CA GLY A 219 60.81 -9.77 -34.96
C GLY A 219 60.81 -9.66 -36.49
N SER A 220 61.12 -8.45 -36.96
CA SER A 220 62.09 -8.14 -38.02
C SER A 220 61.70 -8.12 -39.51
N ARG A 221 62.27 -7.07 -40.15
CA ARG A 221 62.66 -6.87 -41.57
C ARG A 221 61.59 -6.43 -42.60
N SER A 222 61.73 -5.15 -42.96
CA SER A 222 61.89 -4.53 -44.31
C SER A 222 61.01 -5.00 -45.48
N PRO A 223 60.70 -4.05 -46.39
CA PRO A 223 61.47 -4.10 -47.63
C PRO A 223 61.91 -2.72 -48.18
N CYS A 224 63.09 -2.71 -48.81
CA CYS A 224 63.41 -1.82 -49.95
C CYS A 224 62.35 -2.05 -51.04
N GLY A 225 61.96 -1.14 -51.93
CA GLY A 225 62.52 0.09 -52.47
C GLY A 225 61.95 0.24 -53.90
N SER A 226 62.02 1.45 -54.46
CA SER A 226 61.89 1.76 -55.91
C SER A 226 60.48 1.54 -56.52
N PHE A 227 59.86 2.47 -57.25
CA PHE A 227 60.31 3.55 -58.14
C PHE A 227 59.37 4.75 -58.03
#